data_AF-A0A952P5E9-F1
#
_entry.id   AF-A0A952P5E9-F1
#
_cell.length_a   1.000
_cell.length_b   1.000
_cell.length_c   1.000
_cell.angle_alpha   90.00
_cell.angle_beta   90.00
_cell.angle_gamma   90.00
#
_symmetry.space_group_name_H-M   'P 1'
#
loop_
_entity.id
_entity.type
_entity.pdbx_description
1 polymer ?
#
loop_
_entity_poly.entity_id
_entity_poly.type
_entity_poly.pdbx_seq_one_letter_code
_entity_poly.pdbx_strand_id
1 'polypeptide(L)' 'MERIYLDYNATTPLDPRVFEIMKPYFIEHFGNPASGQHAWGWTAETALQRARTQTA' A
#
# COMPACT_ATOMS: atom_id res chain seq x y z
N MET A 1 -28.50 9.86 -14.62
CA MET A 1 -28.49 8.40 -14.49
C MET A 1 -27.33 8.03 -13.59
N GLU A 2 -27.62 7.36 -12.48
CA GLU A 2 -26.60 6.88 -11.55
C GLU A 2 -25.88 5.66 -12.15
N ARG A 3 -24.57 5.56 -11.96
CA ARG A 3 -23.76 4.46 -12.50
C ARG A 3 -23.67 3.37 -11.44
N ILE A 4 -24.03 2.13 -11.79
CA ILE A 4 -23.92 0.96 -10.92
C ILE A 4 -22.74 0.13 -11.40
N TYR A 5 -21.75 -0.10 -10.52
CA TYR A 5 -20.59 -0.93 -10.81
C TYR A 5 -20.91 -2.38 -10.46
N LEU A 6 -20.91 -3.27 -11.46
CA LEU A 6 -21.23 -4.70 -11.29
C LEU A 6 -20.05 -5.62 -11.64
N ASP A 7 -18.92 -5.07 -12.07
CA ASP A 7 -17.77 -5.84 -12.56
C ASP A 7 -16.71 -6.11 -11.47
N TYR A 8 -17.17 -6.60 -10.30
CA TYR A 8 -16.30 -6.96 -9.18
C TYR A 8 -15.43 -8.20 -9.44
N ASN A 9 -15.74 -8.97 -10.49
CA ASN A 9 -14.94 -10.13 -10.89
C ASN A 9 -13.68 -9.71 -11.68
N ALA A 10 -13.73 -8.59 -12.42
CA ALA A 10 -12.55 -8.06 -13.10
C ALA A 10 -11.64 -7.25 -12.16
N THR A 11 -12.23 -6.33 -11.38
CA THR A 11 -11.49 -5.53 -10.40
C THR A 11 -12.42 -4.90 -9.36
N THR A 12 -11.86 -4.43 -8.26
CA THR A 12 -12.61 -3.80 -7.16
C THR A 12 -12.22 -2.33 -7.00
N PRO A 13 -13.18 -1.45 -6.66
CA PRO A 13 -12.84 -0.12 -6.16
C PRO A 13 -11.96 -0.22 -4.93
N LEU A 14 -10.95 0.65 -4.83
CA LEU A 14 -10.06 0.69 -3.68
C LEU A 14 -10.86 1.07 -2.42
N ASP A 15 -10.78 0.26 -1.37
CA ASP A 15 -11.33 0.62 -0.06
C ASP A 15 -10.63 1.91 0.44
N PRO A 16 -11.38 2.97 0.82
CA PRO A 16 -10.80 4.21 1.31
C PRO A 16 -9.79 4.03 2.44
N ARG A 17 -9.97 3.02 3.30
CA ARG A 17 -9.04 2.70 4.39
C ARG A 17 -7.69 2.21 3.86
N VAL A 18 -7.69 1.45 2.76
CA VAL A 18 -6.45 1.02 2.10
C VAL A 18 -5.73 2.23 1.52
N PHE A 19 -6.47 3.14 0.87
CA PHE A 19 -5.87 4.37 0.35
C PHE A 19 -5.22 5.20 1.47
N GLU A 20 -5.91 5.41 2.58
CA GLU A 20 -5.38 6.20 3.70
C GLU A 20 -4.11 5.58 4.32
N ILE A 21 -4.05 4.25 4.45
CA ILE A 21 -2.85 3.55 4.93
C ILE A 21 -1.70 3.64 3.92
N MET A 22 -2.00 3.65 2.62
CA MET A 22 -1.00 3.69 1.55
C MET A 22 -0.44 5.10 1.28
N LYS A 23 -1.20 6.17 1.54
CA LYS A 23 -0.81 7.56 1.28
C LYS A 23 0.61 7.91 1.74
N PRO A 24 1.04 7.61 2.98
CA PRO A 24 2.39 7.98 3.44
C PRO A 24 3.50 7.42 2.55
N TYR A 25 3.32 6.23 1.96
CA TYR A 25 4.34 5.59 1.11
C TYR A 25 4.49 6.24 -0.27
N PHE A 26 3.53 7.08 -0.68
CA PHE A 26 3.64 7.87 -1.92
C PHE A 26 4.37 9.20 -1.74
N ILE A 27 4.44 9.73 -0.51
CA ILE A 27 4.94 11.09 -0.25
C ILE A 27 6.09 11.15 0.77
N GLU A 28 5.98 10.44 1.88
CA GLU A 28 6.86 10.59 3.05
C GLU A 28 7.77 9.37 3.26
N HIS A 29 7.25 8.17 2.97
CA HIS A 29 7.94 6.89 3.16
C HIS A 29 8.27 6.23 1.82
N PHE A 30 8.78 7.02 0.88
CA PHE A 30 9.08 6.62 -0.50
C PHE A 30 10.34 5.75 -0.65
N GLY A 31 10.95 5.32 0.45
CA GLY A 31 12.22 4.58 0.43
C GLY A 31 12.13 3.23 -0.28
N ASN A 32 13.24 2.79 -0.87
CA ASN A 32 13.35 1.44 -1.40
C ASN A 32 13.67 0.47 -0.25
N PRO A 33 12.89 -0.59 -0.02
CA PRO A 33 13.13 -1.57 1.06
C PRO A 33 14.49 -2.29 0.92
N ALA A 34 15.10 -2.35 -0.26
CA ALA A 34 16.43 -2.93 -0.45
C ALA A 34 17.58 -1.99 0.00
N SER A 35 17.30 -0.72 0.30
CA SER A 35 18.31 0.27 0.69
C SER A 35 18.58 0.24 2.20
N GLY A 36 19.28 -0.78 2.68
CA GLY A 36 19.55 -1.01 4.11
C GLY A 36 20.55 -0.06 4.78
N GLN A 37 20.98 1.02 4.12
CA GLN A 37 22.02 1.94 4.62
C GLN A 37 21.46 3.20 5.28
N HIS A 38 20.17 3.48 5.12
CA HIS A 38 19.55 4.71 5.60
C HIS A 38 18.10 4.49 6.06
N ALA A 39 17.61 5.40 6.91
CA ALA A 39 16.29 5.28 7.55
C ALA A 39 15.13 5.08 6.57
N TRP A 40 15.14 5.73 5.39
CA TRP A 40 14.06 5.57 4.40
C TRP A 40 13.87 4.12 3.94
N GLY A 41 14.96 3.35 3.80
CA GLY A 41 14.89 1.95 3.38
C GLY A 41 14.42 1.05 4.52
N TRP A 42 14.87 1.31 5.75
CA TRP A 42 14.41 0.57 6.94
C TRP A 42 12.91 0.74 7.19
N THR A 43 12.37 1.94 6.99
CA THR A 43 10.93 2.19 7.11
C THR A 43 10.15 1.41 6.06
N ALA A 44 10.59 1.44 4.80
CA ALA A 44 9.95 0.71 3.71
C ALA A 44 10.04 -0.81 3.88
N GLU A 45 11.18 -1.33 4.34
CA GLU A 45 11.37 -2.75 4.63
C GLU A 45 10.42 -3.21 5.73
N THR A 46 10.34 -2.46 6.83
CA THR A 46 9.44 -2.77 7.95
C THR A 46 7.98 -2.83 7.49
N ALA A 47 7.55 -1.87 6.68
CA ALA A 47 6.21 -1.84 6.11
C ALA A 47 5.93 -3.06 5.21
N LEU A 48 6.90 -3.42 4.35
CA LEU A 48 6.80 -4.59 3.48
C LEU A 48 6.70 -5.89 4.28
N GLN A 49 7.50 -6.05 5.34
CA GLN A 49 7.44 -7.24 6.18
C GLN A 49 6.09 -7.36 6.89
N ARG A 50 5.57 -6.26 7.44
CA ARG A 50 4.24 -6.24 8.06
C ARG A 50 3.15 -6.65 7.07
N ALA A 51 3.18 -6.12 5.85
CA ALA A 51 2.21 -6.47 4.81
C ALA A 51 2.27 -7.97 4.47
N ARG A 52 3.48 -8.53 4.32
CA ARG A 52 3.68 -9.97 4.07
C ARG A 52 3.10 -10.84 5.18
N THR A 53 3.36 -10.50 6.45
CA THR A 53 2.82 -11.24 7.60
C THR A 53 1.30 -11.14 7.68
N GLN A 54 0.70 -10.01 7.31
CA GLN A 54 -0.75 -9.84 7.35
C GLN A 54 -1.49 -10.67 6.29
N THR A 55 -0.85 -10.91 5.14
CA THR A 55 -1.43 -11.70 4.03
C THR A 55 -1.04 -13.18 4.04
N ALA A 56 -0.04 -13.57 4.85
CA ALA A 56 0.39 -14.95 5.01
C ALA A 56 -0.58 -15.77 5.88
#